data_AF-A0A821Q7J0-F1
#
_entry.id   AF-A0A821Q7J0-F1
#
_cell.length_a   1.000
_cell.length_b   1.000
_cell.length_c   1.000
_cell.angle_alpha   90.00
_cell.angle_beta   90.00
_cell.angle_gamma   90.00
#
_symmetry.space_group_name_H-M   'P 1'
#
loop_
_entity.id
_entity.type
_entity.pdbx_description
1 polymer ?
#
loop_
_entity_poly.entity_id
_entity_poly.type
_entity_poly.pdbx_seq_one_letter_code
_entity_poly.pdbx_strand_id
1 'polypeptide(L)' 'WVQYGPQAKRRTLLQRAPAPAPYPAPRNVIIQYEQSPARIVRQFQRLGVVAASPSAYVQTYGLQLLDGAS' A
#
# COMPACT_ATOMS: atom_id res chain seq x y z
N TRP A 1 50.96 18.84 -15.71
CA TRP A 1 50.66 19.62 -14.49
C TRP A 1 51.05 21.06 -14.77
N VAL A 2 50.11 22.01 -14.71
CA VAL A 2 50.38 23.44 -14.99
C VAL A 2 50.71 24.13 -13.66
N GLN A 3 51.83 24.87 -13.60
CA GLN A 3 52.22 25.63 -12.42
C GLN A 3 51.36 26.90 -12.28
N TYR A 4 50.65 27.02 -11.16
CA TYR A 4 49.90 28.22 -10.82
C TYR A 4 50.88 29.33 -10.35
N GLY A 5 50.79 30.51 -10.94
CA GLY A 5 51.60 31.68 -10.56
C GLY A 5 51.25 32.23 -9.16
N PRO A 6 52.05 33.19 -8.64
CA PRO A 6 51.88 33.71 -7.28
C PRO A 6 50.52 34.39 -7.11
N GLN A 7 49.65 33.80 -6.29
CA GLN A 7 48.35 34.38 -5.96
C GLN A 7 48.55 35.64 -5.10
N ALA A 8 48.09 36.78 -5.60
CA ALA A 8 48.00 38.00 -4.81
C ALA A 8 47.07 37.74 -3.60
N LYS A 9 47.57 38.01 -2.39
CA LYS A 9 46.87 37.79 -1.11
C LYS A 9 45.69 38.77 -0.99
N ARG A 10 44.59 38.49 -1.69
CA ARG A 10 43.33 39.24 -1.55
C ARG A 10 42.82 39.04 -0.12
N ARG A 11 42.63 40.13 0.62
CA ARG A 11 41.97 40.10 1.93
C ARG A 11 40.51 39.71 1.70
N THR A 12 40.14 38.50 2.09
CA THR A 12 38.75 38.04 2.10
C THR A 12 38.04 38.68 3.28
N LEU A 13 37.12 39.61 3.01
CA LEU A 13 36.20 40.12 4.02
C LEU A 13 35.04 39.15 4.14
N LEU A 14 34.97 38.42 5.24
CA LEU A 14 33.86 37.53 5.55
C LEU A 14 32.75 38.34 6.23
N GLN A 15 31.68 38.62 5.50
CA GLN A 15 30.47 39.18 6.09
C GLN A 15 29.52 38.05 6.45
N ARG A 16 29.02 38.05 7.70
CA ARG A 16 27.97 37.11 8.10
C ARG A 16 26.69 37.44 7.34
N ALA A 17 26.03 36.40 6.84
CA ALA A 17 24.70 36.55 6.25
C ALA A 17 23.71 37.10 7.30
N PRO A 18 22.75 37.95 6.90
CA PRO A 18 21.69 38.40 7.79
C PRO A 18 20.87 37.21 8.29
N ALA A 19 20.26 37.37 9.47
CA ALA A 19 19.41 36.34 10.05
C ALA A 19 18.21 36.04 9.14
N PRO A 20 17.75 34.78 9.06
CA PRO A 20 16.57 34.44 8.29
C PRO A 20 15.35 35.18 8.83
N ALA A 21 14.51 35.70 7.93
CA ALA A 21 13.26 36.33 8.31
C ALA A 21 12.32 35.33 8.98
N PRO A 22 11.56 35.74 10.02
CA PRO A 22 10.56 34.88 10.64
C PRO A 22 9.46 34.54 9.62
N TYR A 23 8.97 33.30 9.65
CA TYR A 23 7.87 32.89 8.80
C TYR A 23 6.55 33.52 9.28
N PRO A 24 5.72 34.06 8.37
CA PRO A 24 4.46 34.71 8.74
C PRO A 24 3.37 33.73 9.21
N ALA A 25 3.47 32.45 8.84
CA ALA A 25 2.52 31.40 9.24
C ALA A 25 3.22 30.02 9.28
N PRO A 26 2.76 29.10 10.15
CA PRO A 26 3.27 27.73 10.21
C PRO A 26 2.92 26.98 8.91
N ARG A 27 3.93 26.45 8.21
CA ARG A 27 3.76 25.66 6.98
C ARG A 27 3.30 24.22 7.23
N ASN A 28 3.11 23.84 8.48
CA ASN A 28 2.79 22.47 8.89
C ASN A 28 1.29 22.37 9.18
N VAL A 29 0.49 22.14 8.14
CA VAL A 29 -0.94 21.82 8.28
C VAL A 29 -1.07 20.30 8.23
N ILE A 30 -1.40 19.67 9.36
CA ILE A 30 -1.73 18.25 9.41
C ILE A 30 -3.21 18.13 9.05
N ILE A 31 -3.51 17.52 7.89
CA ILE A 31 -4.88 17.26 7.47
C ILE A 31 -5.28 15.87 7.98
N GLN A 32 -6.24 15.84 8.91
CA GLN A 32 -6.83 14.60 9.41
C GLN A 32 -8.18 14.37 8.73
N TYR A 33 -8.31 13.26 8.02
CA TYR A 33 -9.57 12.83 7.44
C TYR A 33 -10.30 11.90 8.41
N GLU A 34 -11.57 12.16 8.66
CA GLU A 34 -12.41 11.23 9.41
C GLU A 34 -12.77 10.01 8.55
N GLN A 35 -12.71 8.82 9.15
CA GLN A 35 -13.07 7.59 8.45
C GLN A 35 -14.57 7.32 8.58
N SER A 36 -15.24 7.07 7.45
CA SER A 36 -16.61 6.55 7.47
C SER A 36 -16.60 5.12 8.01
N PRO A 37 -17.46 4.76 8.98
CA PRO A 37 -17.52 3.40 9.51
C PRO A 37 -17.96 2.43 8.40
N ALA A 38 -17.13 1.43 8.11
CA ALA A 38 -17.47 0.36 7.17
C ALA A 38 -18.30 -0.72 7.86
N ARG A 39 -19.47 -1.05 7.30
CA ARG A 39 -20.30 -2.17 7.78
C ARG A 39 -19.84 -3.47 7.14
N ILE A 40 -19.12 -4.30 7.89
CA ILE A 40 -18.71 -5.64 7.44
C ILE A 40 -19.89 -6.61 7.64
N VAL A 41 -20.46 -7.11 6.55
CA VAL A 41 -21.48 -8.17 6.59
C VAL A 41 -20.85 -9.48 6.12
N ARG A 42 -20.72 -10.45 7.04
CA ARG A 42 -20.25 -11.80 6.71
C ARG A 42 -21.43 -12.60 6.17
N GLN A 43 -21.54 -12.69 4.84
CA GLN A 43 -22.52 -13.55 4.19
C GLN A 43 -21.85 -14.86 3.78
N PHE A 44 -22.25 -15.96 4.43
CA PHE A 44 -21.82 -17.30 4.05
C PHE A 44 -22.78 -17.85 3.00
N GLN A 45 -22.40 -17.80 1.74
CA GLN A 45 -23.14 -18.47 0.66
C GLN A 45 -22.64 -19.91 0.56
N ARG A 46 -23.56 -20.89 0.68
CA ARG A 46 -23.25 -22.30 0.39
C ARG A 46 -23.23 -22.50 -1.12
N LEU A 47 -22.15 -22.10 -1.76
CA LEU A 47 -21.95 -22.32 -3.19
C LEU A 47 -21.63 -23.80 -3.42
N GLY A 48 -22.41 -24.48 -4.27
CA GLY A 48 -22.14 -25.86 -4.71
C GLY A 48 -22.65 -26.99 -3.82
N VAL A 49 -23.35 -26.71 -2.71
CA VAL A 49 -23.97 -27.76 -1.88
C VAL A 49 -25.45 -27.84 -2.19
N VAL A 50 -25.84 -28.80 -3.02
CA VAL A 50 -27.24 -29.16 -3.24
C VAL A 50 -27.63 -30.19 -2.17
N ALA A 51 -28.67 -29.90 -1.40
CA ALA A 51 -29.26 -30.90 -0.51
C ALA A 51 -29.98 -31.94 -1.37
N ALA A 52 -29.34 -33.09 -1.58
CA ALA A 52 -29.92 -34.23 -2.30
C ALA A 52 -30.21 -35.36 -1.30
N SER A 53 -31.28 -36.12 -1.56
CA SER A 53 -31.50 -37.37 -0.84
C SER A 53 -30.39 -38.37 -1.21
N PRO A 54 -29.92 -39.20 -0.27
CA PRO A 54 -28.88 -40.19 -0.55
C PRO A 54 -29.24 -41.10 -1.73
N SER A 55 -30.52 -41.45 -1.88
CA SER A 55 -31.01 -42.26 -3.00
C SER A 55 -30.86 -41.57 -4.35
N ALA A 56 -31.16 -40.27 -4.45
CA ALA A 56 -31.04 -39.50 -5.69
C ALA A 56 -29.57 -39.32 -6.11
N TYR A 57 -28.67 -39.14 -5.14
CA TYR A 57 -27.23 -39.04 -5.40
C TYR A 57 -26.65 -40.33 -5.98
N VAL A 58 -26.98 -41.48 -5.38
CA VAL A 58 -26.51 -42.80 -5.85
C VAL A 58 -27.06 -43.14 -7.23
N GLN A 59 -28.31 -42.80 -7.53
CA GLN A 59 -28.87 -42.99 -8.88
C GLN A 59 -28.14 -42.16 -9.94
N THR A 60 -27.79 -40.93 -9.61
CA THR A 60 -27.20 -39.98 -10.58
C THR A 60 -25.70 -40.24 -10.79
N TYR A 61 -24.96 -40.55 -9.73
CA TYR A 61 -23.50 -40.62 -9.76
C TYR A 61 -22.93 -41.99 -9.41
N GLY A 62 -23.75 -42.95 -8.94
CA GLY A 62 -23.27 -44.26 -8.50
C GLY A 62 -22.64 -45.10 -9.62
N LEU A 63 -23.11 -44.94 -10.86
CA LEU A 63 -22.53 -45.63 -12.02
C LEU A 63 -21.15 -45.05 -12.40
N GLN A 64 -20.95 -43.74 -12.24
CA GLN A 64 -19.69 -43.06 -12.55
C GLN A 64 -18.56 -43.43 -11.57
N LEU A 65 -18.91 -43.95 -10.38
CA LEU A 65 -17.92 -44.41 -9.40
C LEU A 65 -17.24 -45.72 -9.83
N LEU A 66 -17.90 -46.54 -10.66
CA LEU A 66 -17.41 -47.84 -11.08
C LEU A 66 -16.35 -47.74 -12.19
N ASP A 67 -16.41 -46.69 -13.00
CA ASP A 67 -15.47 -46.45 -14.12
C ASP A 67 -14.10 -45.95 -13.66
N GLY A 68 -13.96 -45.51 -12.40
CA GLY A 68 -12.68 -45.04 -11.83
C GLY A 68 -11.86 -46.13 -11.13
N ALA A 69 -12.33 -47.37 -11.12
CA ALA A 69 -11.71 -48.50 -10.41
C ALA A 69 -11.01 -49.51 -11.34
N SER A 70 -10.72 -49.14 -12.58
CA SER A 70 -9.89 -49.91 -13.52
C SER A 70 -8.43 -49.51 -13.45
#